data_AF-A0A932E3U1-F1
#
_entry.id   AF-A0A932E3U1-F1
#
_cell.length_a   1.000
_cell.length_b   1.000
_cell.length_c   1.000
_cell.angle_alpha   90.00
_cell.angle_beta   90.00
_cell.angle_gamma   90.00
#
_symmetry.space_group_name_H-M   'P 1'
#
loop_
_entity.id
_entity.type
_entity.pdbx_description
1 polymer ?
#
loop_
_entity_poly.entity_id
_entity_poly.type
_entity_poly.pdbx_seq_one_letter_code
_entity_poly.pdbx_strand_id
1 'polypeptide(L)'
;MKKLLMALVAVGLMAGPAFAFRCPLLAKEVKDETSFRFDEESSRLEPLAQAADALASEAMMLHVAGKHVEAMAKMEQAFKLVGLAFQRP
;
A
#
# COMPACT_ATOMS: atom_id res chain seq x y z
N MET A 1 4.31 12.43 -40.19
CA MET A 1 3.45 11.71 -39.22
C MET A 1 4.19 10.69 -38.34
N LYS A 2 5.25 10.00 -38.81
CA LYS A 2 6.02 9.02 -38.00
C LYS A 2 6.77 9.59 -36.79
N LYS A 3 7.12 10.88 -36.79
CA LYS A 3 7.88 11.53 -35.70
C LYS A 3 7.03 11.80 -34.45
N LEU A 4 5.71 11.94 -34.59
CA LEU A 4 4.79 12.15 -33.46
C LEU A 4 4.48 10.86 -32.70
N LEU A 5 4.48 9.72 -33.41
CA LEU A 5 4.26 8.40 -32.79
C LEU A 5 5.42 7.98 -31.87
N MET A 6 6.66 8.35 -32.19
CA MET A 6 7.83 8.05 -31.35
C MET A 6 7.87 8.89 -30.06
N ALA A 7 7.29 10.08 -30.05
CA ALA A 7 7.25 10.93 -28.86
C ALA A 7 6.21 10.44 -27.82
N LEU A 8 5.11 9.82 -28.27
CA LEU A 8 4.06 9.32 -27.38
C LEU A 8 4.50 8.05 -26.61
N VAL A 9 5.33 7.22 -27.23
CA VAL A 9 5.88 6.00 -26.59
C VAL A 9 6.82 6.37 -25.42
N ALA A 10 7.56 7.48 -25.52
CA ALA A 10 8.49 7.91 -24.48
C ALA A 10 7.80 8.40 -23.20
N VAL A 11 6.60 8.98 -23.30
CA VAL A 11 5.83 9.46 -22.13
C VAL A 11 5.16 8.31 -21.38
N GLY A 12 4.79 7.23 -22.08
CA GLY A 12 4.21 6.03 -21.47
C GLY A 12 5.17 5.26 -20.55
N LEU A 13 6.48 5.35 -20.78
CA LEU A 13 7.49 4.70 -19.93
C LEU A 13 7.83 5.49 -18.65
N MET A 14 7.37 6.74 -18.52
CA MET A 14 7.62 7.55 -17.31
C MET A 14 6.64 7.31 -16.17
N ALA A 15 5.57 6.53 -16.36
CA ALA A 15 4.84 5.86 -15.27
C ALA A 15 5.66 4.65 -14.76
N GLY A 16 6.94 4.90 -14.48
CA GLY A 16 7.99 3.91 -14.36
C GLY A 16 7.95 3.06 -13.09
N PRO A 17 9.02 2.31 -12.82
CA PRO A 17 9.18 1.34 -11.72
C PRO A 17 8.82 1.83 -10.30
N ALA A 18 8.69 3.16 -10.10
CA ALA A 18 8.32 3.77 -8.83
C ALA A 18 6.96 3.27 -8.28
N PHE A 19 6.01 2.90 -9.15
CA PHE A 19 4.70 2.39 -8.73
C PHE A 19 4.76 0.94 -8.21
N ALA A 20 5.70 0.12 -8.72
CA ALA A 20 5.81 -1.29 -8.32
C ALA A 20 6.24 -1.45 -6.85
N PHE A 21 7.03 -0.52 -6.33
CA PHE A 21 7.54 -0.56 -4.95
C PHE A 21 6.60 0.09 -3.93
N ARG A 22 5.56 0.82 -4.36
CA ARG A 22 4.71 1.55 -3.43
C ARG A 22 3.79 0.64 -2.61
N CYS A 23 3.28 -0.45 -3.19
CA CYS A 23 2.47 -1.43 -2.43
C CYS A 23 3.27 -2.08 -1.27
N PRO A 24 4.49 -2.61 -1.49
CA PRO A 24 5.36 -3.07 -0.40
C PRO A 24 5.68 -2.01 0.65
N LEU A 25 5.87 -0.75 0.24
CA LEU A 25 6.14 0.34 1.17
C LEU A 25 4.93 0.66 2.07
N LEU A 26 3.72 0.65 1.51
CA LEU A 26 2.49 0.85 2.30
C LEU A 26 2.30 -0.27 3.33
N ALA A 27 2.57 -1.53 2.97
CA ALA A 27 2.53 -2.64 3.93
C ALA A 27 3.55 -2.45 5.07
N LYS A 28 4.75 -1.97 4.73
CA LYS A 28 5.78 -1.65 5.72
C LYS A 28 5.37 -0.50 6.63
N GLU A 29 4.69 0.51 6.12
CA GLU A 29 4.23 1.67 6.88
C GLU A 29 3.19 1.26 7.95
N VAL A 30 2.25 0.38 7.60
CA VAL A 30 1.35 -0.25 8.57
C VAL A 30 2.13 -1.02 9.63
N LYS A 31 3.12 -1.81 9.21
CA LYS A 31 3.94 -2.60 10.12
C LYS A 31 4.77 -1.73 11.08
N ASP A 32 5.34 -0.65 10.59
CA ASP A 32 6.15 0.27 11.39
C ASP A 32 5.25 0.99 12.43
N GLU A 33 4.06 1.47 12.03
CA GLU A 33 3.09 2.11 12.94
C GLU A 33 2.57 1.16 14.03
N THR A 34 2.44 -0.13 13.70
CA THR A 34 1.99 -1.16 14.63
C THR A 34 3.09 -1.70 15.56
N SER A 35 4.36 -1.39 15.28
CA SER A 35 5.51 -2.00 15.98
C SER A 35 5.99 -1.27 17.24
N PHE A 36 5.45 -0.08 17.57
CA PHE A 36 6.03 0.80 18.61
C PHE A 36 5.12 1.20 19.77
N ARG A 37 3.91 0.64 19.91
CA ARG A 37 3.00 1.12 20.96
C ARG A 37 3.18 0.26 22.23
N PHE A 38 3.81 0.84 23.27
CA PHE A 38 4.05 0.25 24.62
C PHE A 38 3.41 1.09 25.76
N ASP A 39 2.32 1.80 25.47
CA ASP A 39 1.53 2.60 26.42
C ASP A 39 0.13 1.98 26.69
N GLU A 40 -0.63 2.52 27.64
CA GLU A 40 -1.97 2.00 28.01
C GLU A 40 -3.00 2.12 26.86
N GLU A 41 -2.76 3.04 25.91
CA GLU A 41 -3.52 3.13 24.66
C GLU A 41 -3.21 1.94 23.74
N SER A 42 -1.98 1.42 23.80
CA SER A 42 -1.48 0.30 23.01
C SER A 42 -2.28 -0.98 23.24
N SER A 43 -2.74 -1.24 24.47
CA SER A 43 -3.58 -2.42 24.75
C SER A 43 -4.95 -2.35 24.06
N ARG A 44 -5.48 -1.15 23.80
CA ARG A 44 -6.71 -0.95 22.99
C ARG A 44 -6.44 -1.03 21.49
N LEU A 45 -5.22 -0.67 21.08
CA LEU A 45 -4.82 -0.64 19.68
C LEU A 45 -4.20 -1.94 19.21
N GLU A 46 -3.78 -2.82 20.10
CA GLU A 46 -3.25 -4.16 19.81
C GLU A 46 -4.18 -4.97 18.88
N PRO A 47 -5.50 -5.07 19.11
CA PRO A 47 -6.40 -5.74 18.18
C PRO A 47 -6.53 -5.01 16.83
N LEU A 48 -6.44 -3.67 16.82
CA LEU A 48 -6.47 -2.88 15.59
C LEU A 48 -5.18 -3.04 14.78
N ALA A 49 -4.04 -3.15 15.46
CA ALA A 49 -2.72 -3.42 14.89
C ALA A 49 -2.66 -4.81 14.26
N GLN A 50 -3.16 -5.83 14.96
CA GLN A 50 -3.27 -7.18 14.42
C GLN A 50 -4.21 -7.23 13.20
N ALA A 51 -5.35 -6.55 13.26
CA ALA A 51 -6.28 -6.46 12.13
C ALA A 51 -5.66 -5.72 10.93
N ALA A 52 -4.91 -4.65 11.17
CA ALA A 52 -4.22 -3.91 10.11
C ALA A 52 -3.10 -4.74 9.46
N ASP A 53 -2.31 -5.48 10.23
CA ASP A 53 -1.28 -6.38 9.70
C ASP A 53 -1.87 -7.54 8.88
N ALA A 54 -3.00 -8.11 9.33
CA ALA A 54 -3.73 -9.12 8.57
C ALA A 54 -4.24 -8.58 7.23
N LEU A 55 -4.80 -7.36 7.21
CA LEU A 55 -5.25 -6.68 5.99
C LEU A 55 -4.09 -6.33 5.06
N ALA A 56 -2.95 -5.89 5.60
CA ALA A 56 -1.75 -5.63 4.81
C ALA A 56 -1.19 -6.91 4.19
N SER A 57 -1.22 -8.02 4.93
CA SER A 57 -0.84 -9.35 4.43
C SER A 57 -1.79 -9.84 3.33
N GLU A 58 -3.11 -9.69 3.51
CA GLU A 58 -4.11 -10.00 2.47
C GLU A 58 -3.91 -9.13 1.22
N ALA A 59 -3.64 -7.84 1.40
CA ALA A 59 -3.32 -6.94 0.31
C ALA A 59 -2.08 -7.39 -0.48
N MET A 60 -1.04 -7.86 0.20
CA MET A 60 0.16 -8.39 -0.46
C MET A 60 -0.12 -9.70 -1.22
N MET A 61 -0.96 -10.59 -0.70
CA MET A 61 -1.39 -11.79 -1.45
C MET A 61 -2.15 -11.42 -2.73
N LEU A 62 -3.07 -10.45 -2.64
CA LEU A 62 -3.81 -9.92 -3.80
C LEU A 62 -2.87 -9.25 -4.80
N HIS A 63 -1.85 -8.52 -4.33
CA HIS A 63 -0.83 -7.91 -5.17
C HIS A 63 -0.04 -8.96 -5.95
N VAL A 64 0.43 -10.02 -5.28
CA VAL A 64 1.15 -11.14 -5.94
C VAL A 64 0.25 -11.86 -6.96
N ALA A 65 -1.05 -11.93 -6.71
CA ALA A 65 -2.04 -12.47 -7.65
C ALA A 65 -2.40 -11.52 -8.82
N GLY A 66 -1.77 -10.33 -8.91
CA GLY A 66 -2.05 -9.33 -9.96
C GLY A 66 -3.32 -8.51 -9.74
N LYS A 67 -4.01 -8.69 -8.61
CA LYS A 67 -5.27 -8.02 -8.25
C LYS A 67 -5.00 -6.69 -7.56
N HIS A 68 -4.33 -5.77 -8.27
CA HIS A 68 -3.86 -4.52 -7.68
C HIS A 68 -4.98 -3.67 -7.07
N VAL A 69 -6.13 -3.54 -7.72
CA VAL A 69 -7.27 -2.75 -7.20
C VAL A 69 -7.83 -3.32 -5.90
N GLU A 70 -7.91 -4.65 -5.78
CA GLU A 70 -8.36 -5.32 -4.56
C GLU A 70 -7.33 -5.15 -3.44
N ALA A 71 -6.03 -5.31 -3.76
CA ALA A 71 -4.92 -5.07 -2.83
C ALA A 71 -4.93 -3.64 -2.27
N MET A 72 -5.14 -2.66 -3.14
CA MET A 72 -5.25 -1.24 -2.80
C MET A 72 -6.38 -0.97 -1.78
N ALA A 73 -7.56 -1.56 -2.00
CA ALA A 73 -8.70 -1.38 -1.12
C ALA A 73 -8.47 -2.00 0.27
N LYS A 74 -7.77 -3.13 0.34
CA LYS A 74 -7.39 -3.77 1.60
C LYS A 74 -6.33 -2.96 2.37
N MET A 75 -5.36 -2.41 1.65
CA MET A 75 -4.35 -1.53 2.25
C MET A 75 -4.97 -0.23 2.79
N GLU A 76 -5.94 0.35 2.09
CA GLU A 76 -6.68 1.53 2.58
C GLU A 76 -7.43 1.23 3.90
N GLN A 77 -8.01 0.03 4.03
CA GLN A 77 -8.65 -0.41 5.28
C GLN A 77 -7.63 -0.55 6.42
N ALA A 78 -6.47 -1.14 6.14
CA ALA A 78 -5.39 -1.26 7.12
C ALA A 78 -4.95 0.12 7.64
N PHE A 79 -4.72 1.08 6.74
CA PHE A 79 -4.34 2.46 7.09
C PHE A 79 -5.40 3.14 7.97
N LYS A 80 -6.69 2.97 7.65
CA LYS A 80 -7.79 3.53 8.46
C LYS A 80 -7.83 2.97 9.88
N LEU A 81 -7.53 1.68 10.07
CA LEU A 81 -7.51 1.06 11.40
C LEU A 81 -6.42 1.62 12.31
N VAL A 82 -5.29 2.00 11.75
CA VAL A 82 -4.15 2.57 12.49
C VAL A 82 -4.08 4.09 12.44
N GLY A 83 -5.06 4.75 11.83
CA GLY A 83 -5.15 6.22 11.77
C GLY A 83 -4.19 6.88 10.77
N LEU A 84 -3.63 6.12 9.82
CA LEU A 84 -2.73 6.65 8.79
C LEU A 84 -3.50 7.18 7.58
N ALA A 85 -2.94 8.20 6.93
CA ALA A 85 -3.47 8.71 5.67
C ALA A 85 -3.05 7.82 4.50
N PHE A 86 -4.03 7.26 3.77
CA PHE A 86 -3.75 6.42 2.63
C PHE A 86 -3.50 7.23 1.37
N GLN A 87 -2.29 7.15 0.81
CA GLN A 87 -1.97 7.70 -0.51
C GLN A 87 -2.01 6.59 -1.55
N ARG A 88 -2.98 6.70 -2.46
CA ARG A 88 -3.08 5.78 -3.60
C ARG A 88 -1.84 6.01 -4.50
N PRO A 89 -1.03 4.97 -4.82
CA PRO A 89 0.06 5.07 -5.78
C PRO A 89 -0.45 5.62 -7.09
#